data_AF-A0A7V9T1I7-F1
#
_entry.id   AF-A0A7V9T1I7-F1
#
_cell.length_a   1.000
_cell.length_b   1.000
_cell.length_c   1.000
_cell.angle_alpha   90.00
_cell.angle_beta   90.00
_cell.angle_gamma   90.00
#
_symmetry.space_group_name_H-M   'P 1'
#
loop_
_entity.id
_entity.type
_entity.pdbx_description
1 polymer ?
#
loop_
_entity_poly.entity_id
_entity_poly.type
_entity_poly.pdbx_seq_one_letter_code
_entity_poly.pdbx_strand_id
1 'polypeptide(L)'
;VPADTTATLTAGEPRHIVLRTPPPDNLTYADLAFDELAFQAAPGSPVRITVRPAPGAYGLIVETDTPFQKGGEITFKYAVHFHAPPDAIARYGNALLYARALAIGRTGTDGTITLLPSTHPAADNVEAVLAQPGTYVVAAPR
;
A
#
# COMPACT_ATOMS: atom_id res chain seq x y z
N VAL A 1 -1.78 -18.79 1.72
CA VAL A 1 -0.91 -17.65 1.35
C VAL A 1 -1.54 -17.01 0.12
N PRO A 2 -1.87 -15.71 0.13
CA PRO A 2 -2.30 -15.03 -1.10
C PRO A 2 -1.23 -15.20 -2.19
N ALA A 3 -1.63 -15.53 -3.42
CA ALA A 3 -0.70 -15.78 -4.50
C ALA A 3 0.05 -14.49 -4.87
N ASP A 4 1.37 -14.60 -5.08
CA ASP A 4 2.17 -13.52 -5.63
C ASP A 4 1.55 -13.06 -6.95
N THR A 5 1.25 -11.76 -7.07
CA THR A 5 0.60 -11.22 -8.25
C THR A 5 1.65 -10.51 -9.09
N THR A 6 2.00 -11.08 -10.24
CA THR A 6 2.85 -10.43 -11.24
C THR A 6 1.98 -9.93 -12.39
N ALA A 7 2.12 -8.65 -12.74
CA ALA A 7 1.44 -8.04 -13.87
C ALA A 7 2.45 -7.39 -14.83
N THR A 8 2.13 -7.40 -16.12
CA THR A 8 2.83 -6.62 -17.13
C THR A 8 1.97 -5.44 -17.53
N LEU A 9 2.49 -4.25 -17.30
CA LEU A 9 1.88 -2.97 -17.64
C LEU A 9 2.51 -2.44 -18.93
N THR A 10 1.82 -1.50 -19.59
CA THR A 10 2.35 -0.75 -20.72
C THR A 10 2.73 0.63 -20.23
N ALA A 11 3.99 1.05 -20.38
CA ALA A 11 4.42 2.41 -20.06
C ALA A 11 3.67 3.43 -20.92
N GLY A 12 3.35 4.61 -20.38
CA GLY A 12 2.56 5.62 -21.08
C GLY A 12 1.04 5.42 -20.98
N GLU A 13 0.56 4.39 -20.25
CA GLU A 13 -0.87 4.18 -20.03
C GLU A 13 -1.21 4.13 -18.53
N PRO A 14 -2.32 4.75 -18.09
CA PRO A 14 -2.75 4.65 -16.70
C PRO A 14 -3.15 3.21 -16.36
N ARG A 15 -2.85 2.81 -15.12
CA ARG A 15 -3.11 1.45 -14.61
C ARG A 15 -3.57 1.49 -13.17
N HIS A 16 -4.50 0.59 -12.84
CA HIS A 16 -5.01 0.40 -11.49
C HIS A 16 -4.96 -1.08 -11.13
N ILE A 17 -4.25 -1.42 -10.06
CA ILE A 17 -4.10 -2.79 -9.56
C ILE A 17 -4.85 -2.89 -8.24
N VAL A 18 -5.86 -3.76 -8.19
CA VAL A 18 -6.68 -3.99 -7.01
C VAL A 18 -6.28 -5.32 -6.38
N LEU A 19 -5.88 -5.29 -5.13
CA LEU A 19 -5.53 -6.47 -4.36
C LEU A 19 -6.67 -6.82 -3.39
N ARG A 20 -7.05 -8.09 -3.41
CA ARG A 20 -8.14 -8.62 -2.59
C ARG A 20 -7.66 -9.66 -1.61
N THR A 21 -8.30 -9.72 -0.45
CA THR A 21 -8.10 -10.81 0.51
C THR A 21 -8.52 -12.14 -0.13
N PRO A 22 -7.90 -13.26 0.27
CA PRO A 22 -8.33 -14.57 -0.23
C PRO A 22 -9.78 -14.88 0.19
N PRO A 23 -10.44 -15.84 -0.47
CA PRO A 23 -11.73 -16.36 -0.04
C PRO A 23 -11.71 -16.75 1.45
N PRO A 24 -12.84 -16.60 2.16
CA PRO A 24 -14.18 -16.31 1.63
C PRO A 24 -14.48 -14.82 1.39
N ASP A 25 -13.73 -13.90 2.01
CA ASP A 25 -14.13 -12.50 2.11
C ASP A 25 -13.99 -11.75 0.76
N ASN A 26 -12.93 -12.01 -0.01
CA ASN A 26 -12.67 -11.37 -1.32
C ASN A 26 -12.74 -9.84 -1.31
N LEU A 27 -12.42 -9.23 -0.16
CA LEU A 27 -12.50 -7.80 0.07
C LEU A 27 -11.27 -7.11 -0.51
N THR A 28 -11.44 -5.94 -1.10
CA THR A 28 -10.31 -5.09 -1.46
C THR A 28 -9.57 -4.65 -0.20
N TYR A 29 -8.27 -4.93 -0.13
CA TYR A 29 -7.43 -4.49 0.99
C TYR A 29 -6.40 -3.44 0.57
N ALA A 30 -6.00 -3.41 -0.70
CA ALA A 30 -5.09 -2.40 -1.24
C ALA A 30 -5.38 -2.12 -2.71
N ASP A 31 -5.22 -0.85 -3.08
CA ASP A 31 -5.32 -0.33 -4.43
C ASP A 31 -4.00 0.39 -4.78
N LEU A 32 -3.47 0.12 -5.98
CA LEU A 32 -2.30 0.80 -6.52
C LEU A 32 -2.68 1.50 -7.83
N ALA A 33 -2.57 2.82 -7.87
CA ALA A 33 -2.81 3.62 -9.07
C ALA A 33 -1.50 4.15 -9.65
N PHE A 34 -1.29 3.95 -10.94
CA PHE A 34 -0.15 4.45 -11.71
C PHE A 34 -0.66 5.32 -12.85
N ASP A 35 -0.12 6.54 -12.96
CA ASP A 35 -0.43 7.42 -14.09
C ASP A 35 0.42 7.07 -15.33
N GLU A 36 0.20 7.78 -16.44
CA GLU A 36 0.92 7.56 -17.69
C GLU A 36 2.44 7.80 -17.59
N LEU A 37 2.89 8.58 -16.60
CA LEU A 37 4.28 8.96 -16.37
C LEU A 37 4.86 8.27 -15.12
N ALA A 38 4.26 7.16 -14.69
CA ALA A 38 4.63 6.47 -13.47
C ALA A 38 6.04 5.88 -13.52
N PHE A 39 6.49 5.43 -14.70
CA PHE A 39 7.71 4.63 -14.89
C PHE A 39 8.70 5.32 -15.84
N GLN A 40 10.00 5.13 -15.57
CA GLN A 40 11.10 5.58 -16.42
C GLN A 40 11.29 4.62 -17.62
N ALA A 41 10.29 4.54 -18.49
CA ALA A 41 10.31 3.74 -19.71
C ALA A 41 9.68 4.50 -20.89
N ALA A 42 10.11 4.17 -22.11
CA ALA A 42 9.50 4.75 -23.30
C ALA A 42 8.03 4.29 -23.42
N PRO A 43 7.09 5.17 -23.82
CA PRO A 43 5.69 4.78 -24.03
C PRO A 43 5.56 3.55 -24.94
N GLY A 44 4.67 2.62 -24.58
CA GLY A 44 4.51 1.33 -25.26
C GLY A 44 5.44 0.22 -24.78
N SER A 45 6.45 0.53 -23.96
CA SER A 45 7.36 -0.48 -23.41
C SER A 45 6.68 -1.29 -22.31
N PRO A 46 6.95 -2.61 -22.21
CA PRO A 46 6.44 -3.42 -21.11
C PRO A 46 7.16 -3.05 -19.81
N VAL A 47 6.40 -2.97 -18.72
CA VAL A 47 6.91 -2.82 -17.35
C VAL A 47 6.36 -3.97 -16.52
N ARG A 48 7.23 -4.73 -15.85
CA ARG A 48 6.80 -5.79 -14.95
C ARG A 48 6.69 -5.23 -13.53
N ILE A 49 5.54 -5.44 -12.92
CA ILE A 49 5.30 -5.17 -11.51
C ILE A 49 4.93 -6.46 -10.79
N THR A 50 5.55 -6.69 -9.65
CA THR A 50 5.21 -7.79 -8.74
C THR A 50 4.70 -7.20 -7.45
N VAL A 51 3.54 -7.67 -7.01
CA VAL A 51 2.90 -7.21 -5.79
C VAL A 51 2.53 -8.43 -4.95
N ARG A 52 2.95 -8.41 -3.68
CA ARG A 52 2.69 -9.50 -2.73
C ARG A 52 2.43 -8.96 -1.34
N PRO A 53 1.58 -9.60 -0.53
CA PRO A 53 1.39 -9.18 0.86
C PRO A 53 2.68 -9.28 1.67
N ALA A 54 2.94 -8.27 2.49
CA ALA A 54 4.04 -8.30 3.45
C ALA A 54 3.61 -9.00 4.75
N PRO A 55 4.54 -9.61 5.51
CA PRO A 55 4.24 -10.07 6.86
C PRO A 55 3.78 -8.92 7.77
N GLY A 56 2.70 -9.15 8.54
CA GLY A 56 2.08 -8.16 9.40
C GLY A 56 0.61 -7.88 9.04
N ALA A 57 -0.12 -7.21 9.92
CA ALA A 57 -1.47 -6.75 9.61
C ALA A 57 -1.36 -5.58 8.62
N TYR A 58 -1.87 -5.76 7.40
CA TYR A 58 -1.90 -4.74 6.34
C TYR A 58 -0.52 -4.26 5.86
N GLY A 59 0.14 -5.10 5.07
CA GLY A 59 1.36 -4.71 4.37
C GLY A 59 1.42 -5.24 2.94
N LEU A 60 2.22 -4.57 2.12
CA LEU A 60 2.40 -4.81 0.71
C LEU A 60 3.87 -4.67 0.32
N ILE A 61 4.39 -5.63 -0.42
CA ILE A 61 5.70 -5.53 -1.08
C ILE A 61 5.42 -5.25 -2.55
N VAL A 62 6.01 -4.17 -3.06
CA VAL A 62 5.92 -3.73 -4.46
C VAL A 62 7.31 -3.77 -5.07
N GLU A 63 7.46 -4.53 -6.15
CA GLU A 63 8.69 -4.68 -6.93
C GLU A 63 8.41 -4.38 -8.39
N THR A 64 9.39 -3.84 -9.10
CA THR A 64 9.30 -3.50 -10.52
C THR A 64 10.65 -3.71 -11.18
N ASP A 65 10.64 -4.09 -12.46
CA ASP A 65 11.86 -4.14 -13.29
C ASP A 65 12.30 -2.75 -13.81
N THR A 66 11.40 -1.77 -13.71
CA THR A 66 11.58 -0.42 -14.23
C THR A 66 11.46 0.61 -13.09
N PRO A 67 12.43 1.51 -12.91
CA PRO A 67 12.36 2.56 -11.89
C PRO A 67 11.13 3.46 -12.06
N PHE A 68 10.64 4.01 -10.95
CA PHE A 68 9.57 4.99 -10.97
C PHE A 68 10.09 6.36 -11.45
N GLN A 69 9.25 7.08 -12.18
CA GLN A 69 9.48 8.47 -12.57
C GLN A 69 8.65 9.40 -11.69
N LYS A 70 7.33 9.47 -11.89
CA LYS A 70 6.41 10.09 -10.93
C LYS A 70 5.99 9.13 -9.82
N GLY A 71 6.11 7.83 -10.05
CA GLY A 71 5.61 6.80 -9.15
C GLY A 71 4.11 6.60 -9.29
N GLY A 72 3.45 6.28 -8.19
CA GLY A 72 2.02 6.07 -8.16
C GLY A 72 1.41 6.49 -6.83
N GLU A 73 0.25 5.93 -6.55
CA GLU A 73 -0.49 6.09 -5.31
C GLU A 73 -0.84 4.71 -4.76
N ILE A 74 -0.76 4.57 -3.44
CA ILE A 74 -1.17 3.37 -2.73
C ILE A 74 -2.27 3.75 -1.75
N THR A 75 -3.39 3.04 -1.81
CA THR A 75 -4.49 3.13 -0.84
C THR A 75 -4.67 1.80 -0.15
N PHE A 76 -4.58 1.76 1.17
CA PHE A 76 -5.00 0.63 1.98
C PHE A 76 -6.43 0.81 2.46
N LYS A 77 -7.24 -0.25 2.39
CA LYS A 77 -8.61 -0.30 2.90
C LYS A 77 -8.68 -1.31 4.04
N TYR A 78 -8.93 -0.84 5.25
CA TYR A 78 -8.82 -1.65 6.47
C TYR A 78 -10.16 -1.96 7.15
N ALA A 79 -11.27 -1.53 6.55
CA ALA A 79 -12.61 -1.51 7.15
C ALA A 79 -13.04 -2.76 7.93
N VAL A 80 -12.77 -3.95 7.39
CA VAL A 80 -13.43 -5.18 7.85
C VAL A 80 -12.58 -6.01 8.82
N HIS A 81 -11.25 -5.83 8.81
CA HIS A 81 -10.35 -6.51 9.76
C HIS A 81 -9.58 -5.53 10.66
N PHE A 82 -10.01 -4.26 10.73
CA PHE A 82 -9.41 -3.32 11.65
C PHE A 82 -9.88 -3.60 13.07
N HIS A 83 -8.97 -4.14 13.86
CA HIS A 83 -9.10 -4.26 15.29
C HIS A 83 -7.92 -3.56 15.93
N ALA A 84 -8.19 -2.45 16.63
CA ALA A 84 -7.16 -1.72 17.37
C ALA A 84 -6.55 -2.65 18.45
N PRO A 85 -5.23 -2.90 18.44
CA PRO A 85 -4.58 -3.65 19.49
C PRO A 85 -4.83 -3.02 20.88
N PRO A 86 -4.95 -3.80 21.98
CA PRO A 86 -5.22 -3.25 23.30
C PRO A 86 -4.20 -2.20 23.78
N ASP A 87 -2.93 -2.39 23.44
CA ASP A 87 -1.84 -1.44 23.69
C ASP A 87 -2.01 -0.15 22.89
N ALA A 88 -2.50 -0.22 21.65
CA ALA A 88 -2.86 0.94 20.86
C ALA A 88 -4.04 1.71 21.49
N ILE A 89 -5.06 1.00 21.97
CA ILE A 89 -6.19 1.64 22.68
C ILE A 89 -5.70 2.34 23.95
N ALA A 90 -4.85 1.70 24.75
CA ALA A 90 -4.29 2.31 25.95
C ALA A 90 -3.49 3.59 25.65
N ARG A 91 -2.78 3.62 24.51
CA ARG A 91 -1.99 4.78 24.09
C ARG A 91 -2.84 5.93 23.54
N TYR A 92 -3.75 5.63 22.61
CA TYR A 92 -4.54 6.63 21.89
C TYR A 92 -5.86 6.96 22.59
N GLY A 93 -6.19 6.25 23.66
CA GLY A 93 -7.41 6.41 24.45
C GLY A 93 -8.61 5.64 23.88
N ASN A 94 -8.71 5.51 22.56
CA ASN A 94 -9.75 4.70 21.92
C ASN A 94 -9.37 4.29 20.48
N ALA A 95 -10.13 3.35 19.92
CA ALA A 95 -9.92 2.84 18.57
C ALA A 95 -10.08 3.91 17.47
N LEU A 96 -10.94 4.92 17.67
CA LEU A 96 -11.16 5.99 16.69
C LEU A 96 -9.93 6.91 16.59
N LEU A 97 -9.34 7.29 17.72
CA LEU A 97 -8.14 8.12 17.76
C LEU A 97 -6.93 7.35 17.22
N TYR A 98 -6.85 6.04 17.47
CA TYR A 98 -5.86 5.18 16.83
C TYR A 98 -6.05 5.11 15.31
N ALA A 99 -7.27 4.88 14.83
CA ALA A 99 -7.57 4.82 13.39
C ALA A 99 -7.20 6.12 12.66
N ARG A 100 -7.48 7.27 13.28
CA ARG A 100 -7.08 8.60 12.76
C ARG A 100 -5.57 8.85 12.74
N ALA A 101 -4.81 8.09 13.52
CA ALA A 101 -3.36 8.20 13.57
C ALA A 101 -2.67 7.23 12.61
N LEU A 102 -3.41 6.37 11.91
CA LEU A 102 -2.84 5.45 10.94
C LEU A 102 -2.31 6.23 9.74
N ALA A 103 -1.13 5.87 9.28
CA ALA A 103 -0.48 6.37 8.09
C ALA A 103 0.15 5.18 7.35
N ILE A 104 0.47 5.38 6.07
CA ILE A 104 1.29 4.42 5.34
C ILE A 104 2.74 4.66 5.73
N GLY A 105 3.40 3.60 6.18
CA GLY A 105 4.84 3.57 6.45
C GLY A 105 5.58 2.76 5.39
N ARG A 106 6.79 3.20 5.05
CA ARG A 106 7.74 2.40 4.29
C ARG A 106 8.73 1.74 5.24
N THR A 107 8.89 0.44 5.11
CA THR A 107 9.86 -0.33 5.93
C THR A 107 11.25 -0.23 5.31
N GLY A 108 12.22 0.24 6.10
CA GLY A 108 13.64 0.23 5.79
C GLY A 108 14.25 -1.16 5.96
N THR A 109 15.45 -1.37 5.42
CA THR A 109 16.18 -2.64 5.53
C THR A 109 16.60 -2.99 6.96
N ASP A 110 16.65 -1.99 7.83
CA ASP A 110 16.93 -2.08 9.27
C ASP A 110 15.67 -2.34 10.12
N GLY A 111 14.51 -2.52 9.48
CA GLY A 111 13.23 -2.72 10.15
C GLY A 111 12.60 -1.43 10.69
N THR A 112 13.21 -0.26 10.45
CA THR A 112 12.58 1.01 10.78
C THR A 112 11.40 1.29 9.86
N ILE A 113 10.36 1.95 10.38
CA ILE A 113 9.20 2.36 9.60
C ILE A 113 9.23 3.88 9.47
N THR A 114 9.39 4.37 8.25
CA THR A 114 9.28 5.80 7.94
C THR A 114 7.87 6.08 7.46
N LEU A 115 7.10 6.85 8.25
CA LEU A 115 5.76 7.26 7.86
C LEU A 115 5.82 8.22 6.67
N LEU A 116 4.97 7.96 5.69
CA LEU A 116 4.78 8.80 4.52
C LEU A 116 3.71 9.86 4.82
N PRO A 117 3.76 11.03 4.15
CA PRO A 117 2.65 11.95 4.14
C PRO A 117 1.41 11.24 3.61
N SER A 118 0.46 10.95 4.51
CA SER A 118 -0.72 10.14 4.22
C SER A 118 -1.99 10.96 4.39
N THR A 119 -3.00 10.63 3.61
CA THR A 119 -4.36 11.20 3.67
C THR A 119 -5.36 10.10 4.02
N HIS A 120 -6.56 10.53 4.46
CA HIS A 120 -7.68 9.63 4.75
C HIS A 120 -8.87 10.00 3.84
N PRO A 121 -8.88 9.52 2.59
CA PRO A 121 -9.95 9.85 1.64
C PRO A 121 -11.31 9.25 2.06
N ALA A 122 -11.29 8.22 2.90
CA ALA A 122 -12.47 7.66 3.57
C ALA A 122 -12.10 7.24 5.00
N ALA A 123 -13.10 6.95 5.83
CA ALA A 123 -12.92 6.64 7.25
C ALA A 123 -12.04 5.40 7.50
N ASP A 124 -12.00 4.49 6.54
CA ASP A 124 -11.33 3.18 6.54
C ASP A 124 -10.24 3.07 5.47
N ASN A 125 -9.87 4.20 4.86
CA ASN A 125 -8.81 4.27 3.86
C ASN A 125 -7.64 5.09 4.40
N VAL A 126 -6.43 4.64 4.08
CA VAL A 126 -5.20 5.45 4.17
C VAL A 126 -4.55 5.46 2.80
N GLU A 127 -4.20 6.63 2.32
CA GLU A 127 -3.62 6.84 1.00
C GLU A 127 -2.30 7.59 1.11
N ALA A 128 -1.33 7.24 0.26
CA ALA A 128 -0.05 7.95 0.17
C ALA A 128 0.58 7.81 -1.21
N VAL A 129 1.49 8.73 -1.54
CA VAL A 129 2.30 8.65 -2.75
C VAL A 129 3.28 7.48 -2.67
N LEU A 130 3.23 6.62 -3.68
CA LEU A 130 4.15 5.52 -3.91
C LEU A 130 5.31 5.99 -4.80
N ALA A 131 6.27 6.70 -4.20
CA ALA A 131 7.37 7.32 -4.95
C ALA A 131 8.45 6.34 -5.45
N GLN A 132 8.49 5.12 -4.91
CA GLN A 132 9.48 4.11 -5.26
C GLN A 132 8.95 2.70 -4.92
N PRO A 133 9.62 1.63 -5.37
CA PRO A 133 9.30 0.27 -4.94
C PRO A 133 9.74 0.01 -3.50
N GLY A 134 9.19 -1.02 -2.86
CA GLY A 134 9.57 -1.43 -1.51
C GLY A 134 8.44 -2.07 -0.71
N THR A 135 8.63 -2.13 0.59
CA THR A 135 7.64 -2.67 1.54
C THR A 135 6.89 -1.54 2.22
N TYR A 136 5.57 -1.59 2.15
CA TYR A 136 4.63 -0.61 2.67
C TYR A 136 3.71 -1.27 3.68
N VAL A 137 3.42 -0.59 4.78
CA VAL A 137 2.57 -1.09 5.86
C VAL A 137 1.66 0.02 6.35
N VAL A 138 0.52 -0.33 6.92
CA VAL A 138 -0.29 0.63 7.70
C VAL A 138 0.24 0.63 9.13
N ALA A 139 0.61 1.80 9.64
CA ALA A 139 1.20 1.96 10.97
C ALA A 139 0.75 3.27 11.63
N ALA A 140 0.86 3.36 12.95
CA ALA A 140 0.65 4.61 13.69
C ALA A 140 1.90 4.96 14.52
N PRO A 141 2.16 6.25 14.80
CA PRO A 141 3.26 6.67 15.64
C PRO A 141 3.29 5.98 17.02
N ARG A 142 4.45 5.44 17.38
CA ARG A 142 4.64 4.88 18.73
C ARG A 142 4.63 5.91 19.83
#